data_AF-A0A2M7QEC3-F1
#
_entry.id   AF-A0A2M7QEC3-F1
#
_cell.length_a   1.000
_cell.length_b   1.000
_cell.length_c   1.000
_cell.angle_alpha   90.00
_cell.angle_beta   90.00
_cell.angle_gamma   90.00
#
_symmetry.space_group_name_H-M   'P 1'
#
loop_
_entity.id
_entity.type
_entity.pdbx_description
1 polymer ?
#
loop_
_entity_poly.entity_id
_entity_poly.type
_entity_poly.pdbx_seq_one_letter_code
_entity_poly.pdbx_strand_id
1 'polypeptide(L)'
;MIFQFSPIQGVLVLISLFFLGNRIIKYIRKERTQTVFKLLLTLIIWGGILFTSLFPALVHAISRNIGLGENMNTLIFFGFVVVFVILFKLLSSFESLERQLTEIVRKEALKDL
;
A
#
# COMPACT_ATOMS: atom_id res chain seq x y z
N MET A 1 6.33 20.34 30.37
CA MET A 1 6.15 18.95 29.91
C MET A 1 5.38 18.97 28.59
N ILE A 2 6.02 19.47 27.54
CA ILE A 2 5.38 19.93 26.30
C ILE A 2 6.22 19.38 25.15
N PHE A 3 5.59 18.61 24.27
CA PHE A 3 6.14 18.02 23.05
C PHE A 3 7.43 17.19 23.15
N GLN A 4 7.30 15.90 23.46
CA GLN A 4 8.20 14.90 22.88
C GLN A 4 7.74 14.59 21.45
N PHE A 5 7.85 15.55 20.53
CA PHE A 5 7.77 15.22 19.11
C PHE A 5 9.04 14.44 18.78
N SER A 6 8.90 13.13 18.59
CA SER A 6 9.97 12.38 17.93
C SER A 6 10.15 12.99 16.54
N PRO A 7 11.37 13.42 16.16
CA PRO A 7 11.64 14.02 14.85
C PRO A 7 11.08 13.19 13.68
N ILE A 8 10.97 11.87 13.87
CA ILE A 8 10.42 10.89 12.94
C ILE A 8 8.95 11.18 12.61
N GLN A 9 8.14 11.59 13.59
CA GLN A 9 6.72 11.88 13.38
C GLN A 9 6.52 13.15 12.54
N GLY A 10 7.29 14.20 12.82
CA GLY A 10 7.25 15.44 12.03
C GLY A 10 7.59 15.17 10.56
N VAL A 11 8.62 14.35 10.33
CA VAL A 11 9.02 13.92 8.98
C VAL A 11 7.93 13.09 8.31
N LEU A 12 7.33 12.10 8.97
CA LEU A 12 6.25 11.26 8.41
C LEU A 12 5.02 12.09 8.01
N VAL A 13 4.66 13.08 8.83
CA VAL A 13 3.56 14.00 8.53
C VAL A 13 3.88 14.86 7.31
N LEU A 14 5.07 15.47 7.24
CA LEU A 14 5.48 16.27 6.08
C LEU A 14 5.51 15.46 4.79
N ILE A 15 6.04 14.23 4.84
CA ILE A 15 6.11 13.33 3.70
C ILE A 15 4.70 12.94 3.26
N SER A 16 3.84 12.52 4.20
CA SER A 16 2.47 12.14 3.87
C SER A 16 1.70 13.30 3.26
N LEU A 17 1.85 14.52 3.80
CA LEU A 17 1.26 15.74 3.23
C LEU A 17 1.79 16.03 1.82
N PHE A 18 3.09 15.90 1.59
CA PHE A 18 3.70 16.09 0.26
C PHE A 18 3.17 15.07 -0.76
N PHE A 19 3.08 13.78 -0.39
CA PHE A 19 2.55 12.74 -1.27
C PHE A 19 1.06 12.93 -1.56
N LEU A 20 0.26 13.23 -0.54
CA LEU A 20 -1.17 13.53 -0.70
C LEU A 20 -1.36 14.76 -1.58
N GLY A 21 -0.68 15.85 -1.27
CA GLY A 21 -0.75 17.11 -2.01
C GLY A 21 -0.34 16.95 -3.46
N ASN A 22 0.81 16.33 -3.74
CA ASN A 22 1.27 16.08 -5.10
C ASN A 22 0.32 15.17 -5.89
N ARG A 23 -0.28 14.16 -5.24
CA ARG A 23 -1.24 13.27 -5.88
C ARG A 23 -2.53 14.00 -6.25
N ILE A 24 -3.03 14.81 -5.32
CA ILE A 24 -4.22 15.65 -5.51
C ILE A 24 -3.98 16.67 -6.63
N ILE A 25 -2.84 17.37 -6.62
CA ILE A 25 -2.48 18.34 -7.66
C ILE A 25 -2.38 17.67 -9.04
N LYS A 26 -1.73 16.50 -9.15
CA LYS A 26 -1.62 15.76 -10.41
C LYS A 26 -2.96 15.26 -10.93
N TYR A 27 -3.90 14.94 -10.04
CA TYR A 27 -5.26 14.57 -10.41
C TYR A 27 -6.09 15.75 -10.89
N ILE A 28 -5.99 16.89 -10.20
CA ILE A 28 -6.66 18.13 -10.62
C ILE A 28 -6.11 18.61 -11.97
N ARG A 29 -4.82 18.41 -12.25
CA ARG A 29 -4.18 18.71 -13.55
C ARG A 29 -4.58 17.75 -14.69
N LYS A 30 -5.46 16.77 -14.46
CA LYS A 30 -5.98 15.81 -15.47
C LYS A 30 -4.91 15.21 -16.38
N GLU A 31 -3.74 14.89 -15.83
CA GLU A 31 -2.73 14.14 -16.57
C GLU A 31 -3.32 12.77 -16.95
N ARG A 32 -3.34 12.43 -18.25
CA ARG A 32 -4.00 11.21 -18.82
C ARG A 32 -3.62 9.89 -18.15
N THR A 33 -2.52 9.86 -17.39
CA THR A 33 -1.97 8.68 -16.71
C THR A 33 -2.52 8.49 -15.27
N GLN A 34 -3.39 9.38 -14.79
CA GLN A 34 -3.95 9.33 -13.44
C GLN A 34 -5.32 8.65 -13.41
N THR A 35 -5.34 7.36 -13.10
CA THR A 35 -6.58 6.65 -12.77
C THR A 35 -7.04 7.08 -11.37
N VAL A 36 -8.33 7.38 -11.20
CA VAL A 36 -8.97 7.69 -9.90
C VAL A 36 -8.57 6.66 -8.82
N PHE A 37 -8.49 5.39 -9.21
CA PHE A 37 -8.04 4.28 -8.38
C PHE A 37 -6.67 4.53 -7.73
N LYS A 38 -5.69 5.02 -8.51
CA LYS A 38 -4.34 5.26 -8.01
C LYS A 38 -4.27 6.48 -7.10
N LEU A 39 -5.21 7.41 -7.18
CA LEU A 39 -5.28 8.52 -6.25
C LEU A 39 -5.90 8.07 -4.92
N LEU A 40 -7.02 7.35 -4.97
CA LEU A 40 -7.67 6.84 -3.77
C LEU A 40 -6.75 5.91 -2.96
N LEU A 41 -6.00 5.02 -3.64
CA LEU A 41 -5.03 4.15 -2.97
C LEU A 41 -3.93 4.96 -2.25
N THR A 42 -3.51 6.07 -2.88
CA THR A 42 -2.51 6.98 -2.28
C THR A 42 -3.10 7.71 -1.08
N LEU A 43 -4.33 8.21 -1.19
CA LEU A 43 -4.99 8.91 -0.08
C LEU A 43 -5.15 8.01 1.14
N ILE A 44 -5.53 6.75 0.92
CA ILE A 44 -5.76 5.80 2.01
C ILE A 44 -4.43 5.43 2.70
N ILE A 45 -3.39 5.10 1.93
CA ILE A 45 -2.11 4.68 2.50
C ILE A 45 -1.43 5.85 3.22
N TRP A 46 -1.31 6.99 2.56
CA TRP A 46 -0.60 8.13 3.13
C TRP A 46 -1.44 8.89 4.17
N GLY A 47 -2.77 8.90 4.02
CA GLY A 47 -3.67 9.41 5.05
C GLY A 47 -3.62 8.57 6.33
N GLY A 48 -3.53 7.24 6.21
CA GLY A 48 -3.34 6.34 7.34
C GLY A 48 -2.01 6.59 8.07
N ILE A 49 -0.91 6.79 7.33
CA ILE A 49 0.42 7.08 7.90
C ILE A 49 0.44 8.45 8.60
N LEU A 50 -0.24 9.43 8.02
CA LEU A 50 -0.36 10.76 8.62
C LEU A 50 -1.15 10.69 9.93
N PHE A 51 -2.26 9.95 9.94
CA PHE A 51 -3.10 9.78 11.13
C PHE A 51 -2.38 9.05 12.26
N THR A 52 -1.68 7.95 11.97
CA THR A 52 -0.90 7.21 12.98
C THR A 52 0.26 8.05 13.54
N SER A 53 0.81 8.95 12.73
CA SER A 53 1.89 9.84 13.16
C SER A 53 1.42 11.01 14.02
N LEU A 54 0.20 11.51 13.82
CA LEU A 54 -0.36 12.60 14.63
C LEU A 54 -0.86 12.12 16.00
N PHE A 55 -1.23 10.86 16.13
CA PHE A 55 -1.74 10.28 17.38
C PHE A 55 -0.95 9.03 17.81
N PRO A 56 0.35 9.16 18.13
CA PRO A 56 1.22 8.02 18.40
C PRO A 56 0.88 7.28 19.70
N ALA A 57 0.37 7.98 20.71
CA ALA A 57 -0.06 7.36 21.96
C ALA A 57 -1.21 6.36 21.74
N LEU A 58 -2.11 6.67 20.80
CA LEU A 58 -3.16 5.74 20.39
C LEU A 58 -2.54 4.52 19.72
N VAL A 59 -1.58 4.70 18.79
CA VAL A 59 -0.90 3.59 18.08
C VAL A 59 -0.09 2.71 19.04
N HIS A 60 0.57 3.29 20.05
CA HIS A 60 1.35 2.54 21.03
C HIS A 60 0.49 1.79 22.04
N ALA A 61 -0.63 2.38 22.48
CA ALA A 61 -1.63 1.66 23.25
C ALA A 61 -2.19 0.48 22.44
N ILE A 62 -2.46 0.71 21.15
CA ILE A 62 -2.90 -0.34 20.22
C ILE A 62 -1.82 -1.42 20.06
N SER A 63 -0.55 -1.06 19.87
CA SER A 63 0.53 -2.03 19.65
C SER A 63 0.84 -2.84 20.91
N ARG A 64 0.87 -2.23 22.09
CA ARG A 64 1.10 -2.97 23.34
C ARG A 64 -0.02 -3.98 23.59
N ASN A 65 -1.28 -3.58 23.34
CA ASN A 65 -2.44 -4.44 23.50
C ASN A 65 -2.53 -5.58 22.48
N ILE A 66 -2.08 -5.40 21.23
CA ILE A 66 -2.07 -6.47 20.21
C ILE A 66 -0.92 -7.47 20.48
N GLY A 67 -0.20 -7.33 21.59
CA GLY A 67 1.07 -8.01 21.87
C GLY A 67 2.13 -7.65 20.83
N LEU A 68 1.89 -6.59 20.04
CA LEU A 68 2.86 -5.98 19.16
C LEU A 68 3.97 -5.21 19.93
N GLY A 69 3.78 -5.01 21.22
CA GLY A 69 4.79 -4.53 22.15
C GLY A 69 5.52 -5.63 22.92
N GLU A 70 5.03 -6.88 22.87
CA GLU A 70 5.50 -8.08 23.60
C GLU A 70 5.17 -9.35 22.78
N ASN A 71 6.14 -9.86 22.03
CA ASN A 71 6.18 -11.15 21.29
C ASN A 71 5.09 -11.45 20.22
N MET A 72 3.85 -10.98 20.35
CA MET A 72 2.77 -11.18 19.37
C MET A 72 2.84 -10.22 18.17
N ASN A 73 3.67 -9.14 18.22
CA ASN A 73 4.01 -8.29 17.04
C ASN A 73 4.41 -9.11 15.87
N THR A 74 5.29 -9.99 16.28
CA THR A 74 6.10 -10.83 15.47
C THR A 74 5.22 -11.80 14.72
N LEU A 75 4.18 -12.38 15.34
CA LEU A 75 3.32 -13.36 14.65
C LEU A 75 2.39 -12.71 13.63
N ILE A 76 1.84 -11.53 13.91
CA ILE A 76 0.95 -10.80 12.97
C ILE A 76 1.76 -10.21 11.82
N PHE A 77 2.95 -9.68 12.10
CA PHE A 77 3.92 -9.32 11.07
C PHE A 77 4.29 -10.53 10.20
N PHE A 78 4.45 -11.71 10.81
CA PHE A 78 4.75 -12.93 10.09
C PHE A 78 3.57 -13.42 9.23
N GLY A 79 2.34 -13.34 9.74
CA GLY A 79 1.13 -13.58 8.94
C GLY A 79 1.00 -12.60 7.78
N PHE A 80 1.36 -11.33 7.99
CA PHE A 80 1.40 -10.33 6.92
C PHE A 80 2.41 -10.73 5.84
N VAL A 81 3.59 -11.20 6.24
CA VAL A 81 4.59 -11.77 5.33
C VAL A 81 4.04 -12.96 4.55
N VAL A 82 3.38 -13.91 5.22
CA VAL A 82 2.80 -15.09 4.55
C VAL A 82 1.74 -14.69 3.54
N VAL A 83 0.86 -13.75 3.90
CA VAL A 83 -0.17 -13.23 2.99
C VAL A 83 0.45 -12.51 1.80
N PHE A 84 1.50 -11.71 2.00
CA PHE A 84 2.23 -11.08 0.89
C PHE A 84 2.87 -12.11 -0.04
N VAL A 85 3.42 -13.20 0.50
CA VAL A 85 3.97 -14.29 -0.30
C VAL A 85 2.89 -14.98 -1.14
N ILE A 86 1.72 -15.25 -0.56
CA ILE A 86 0.58 -15.82 -1.29
C ILE A 86 0.10 -14.84 -2.38
N LEU A 87 0.05 -13.54 -2.09
CA LEU A 87 -0.29 -12.52 -3.08
C LEU A 87 0.69 -12.49 -4.25
N PHE A 88 1.99 -12.60 -4.00
CA PHE A 88 2.99 -12.69 -5.08
C PHE A 88 2.83 -13.96 -5.90
N LYS A 89 2.50 -15.09 -5.26
CA LYS A 89 2.24 -16.34 -5.96
C LYS A 89 1.00 -16.24 -6.86
N LEU A 90 -0.04 -15.57 -6.40
CA LEU A 90 -1.25 -15.31 -7.18
C LEU A 90 -0.96 -14.38 -8.36
N LEU A 91 -0.16 -13.33 -8.17
CA LEU A 91 0.24 -12.42 -9.26
C LEU A 91 1.05 -13.16 -10.32
N SER A 92 2.01 -14.01 -9.92
CA SER A 92 2.80 -14.82 -10.86
C SER A 92 1.95 -15.84 -11.62
N SER A 93 0.94 -16.41 -10.94
CA SER A 93 0.01 -17.33 -11.58
C SER A 93 -0.89 -16.60 -12.58
N PHE A 94 -1.30 -15.37 -12.28
CA PHE A 94 -2.07 -14.51 -13.17
C PHE A 94 -1.28 -14.15 -14.44
N GLU A 95 0.01 -13.83 -14.32
CA GLU A 95 0.87 -13.54 -15.48
C GLU A 95 1.07 -14.78 -16.37
N SER A 96 1.21 -15.96 -15.77
CA SER A 96 1.27 -17.21 -16.54
C SER A 96 -0.04 -17.48 -17.27
N LEU A 97 -1.18 -17.22 -16.64
CA LEU A 97 -2.49 -17.36 -17.26
C LEU A 97 -2.65 -16.40 -18.44
N GLU A 98 -2.20 -15.15 -18.30
CA GLU A 98 -2.22 -14.16 -19.38
C GLU A 98 -1.38 -14.60 -20.59
N ARG A 99 -0.20 -15.19 -20.37
CA ARG A 99 0.64 -15.76 -21.43
C ARG A 99 -0.04 -16.93 -22.14
N GLN A 100 -0.63 -17.85 -21.40
CA GLN A 100 -1.31 -19.01 -21.98
C GLN A 100 -2.52 -18.58 -22.81
N LEU A 101 -3.32 -17.64 -22.32
CA LEU A 101 -4.42 -17.05 -23.08
C LEU A 101 -3.92 -16.40 -24.37
N THR A 102 -2.81 -15.66 -24.30
CA THR A 102 -2.21 -15.02 -25.48
C THR A 102 -1.76 -16.06 -26.51
N GLU A 103 -1.18 -17.18 -26.07
CA GLU A 103 -0.77 -18.27 -26.97
C GLU A 103 -1.96 -19.00 -27.60
N ILE A 104 -3.03 -19.25 -26.85
CA ILE A 104 -4.25 -19.87 -27.37
C ILE A 104 -4.86 -18.99 -28.46
N VAL A 105 -5.05 -17.69 -28.17
CA VAL A 105 -5.62 -16.74 -29.12
C VAL A 105 -4.75 -16.64 -30.38
N ARG A 106 -3.42 -16.65 -30.24
CA ARG A 106 -2.50 -16.62 -31.39
C ARG A 106 -2.57 -17.89 -32.25
N LYS A 107 -2.74 -19.05 -31.62
CA LYS A 107 -2.86 -20.33 -32.33
C LYS A 107 -4.18 -20.43 -33.09
N GLU A 108 -5.28 -19.99 -32.49
CA GLU A 108 -6.57 -19.96 -33.18
C GLU A 108 -6.54 -18.96 -34.34
N ALA A 109 -5.97 -17.76 -34.16
CA ALA A 109 -5.84 -16.78 -35.24
C ALA A 109 -4.98 -17.27 -36.43
N LEU A 110 -4.05 -18.21 -36.21
CA LEU A 110 -3.22 -18.82 -37.27
C LEU A 110 -3.87 -20.03 -37.94
N LYS A 111 -4.92 -20.62 -37.36
CA LYS A 111 -5.70 -21.70 -37.99
C LYS A 111 -6.71 -21.17 -39.01
N ASP A 112 -7.16 -19.92 -38.82
CA ASP A 112 -8.10 -19.23 -39.72
C ASP A 112 -7.40 -18.53 -40.91
N LEU A 113 -6.10 -18.78 -41.09
CA LEU A 113 -5.23 -18.28 -42.17
C LEU A 113 -4.83 -19.43 -43.10
#